data_AF-A0A2I1HRT6-F1
#
_entry.id   AF-A0A2I1HRT6-F1
#
_cell.length_a   1.000
_cell.length_b   1.000
_cell.length_c   1.000
_cell.angle_alpha   90.00
_cell.angle_beta   90.00
_cell.angle_gamma   90.00
#
_symmetry.space_group_name_H-M   'P 1'
#
loop_
_entity.id
_entity.type
_entity.pdbx_description
1 polymer ?
#
loop_
_entity_poly.entity_id
_entity_poly.type
_entity_poly.pdbx_seq_one_letter_code
_entity_poly.pdbx_strand_id
1 'polypeptide(L)'
;MYHEAMLDLNLLNGYSRYRNSYISYIYLLREYTDFWLYLNVNNNNDLSELGIVNGFSKHMYERPQVYFISNLVNLNNKLQQFQENDINR
;
A
#
# COMPACT_ATOMS: atom_id res chain seq x y z
N MET A 1 12.74 -13.82 -8.17
CA MET A 1 11.89 -13.02 -7.28
C MET A 1 12.35 -11.57 -7.11
N TYR A 2 13.48 -11.28 -6.46
CA TYR A 2 13.90 -9.86 -6.27
C TYR A 2 14.07 -9.09 -7.59
N HIS A 3 14.75 -9.69 -8.57
CA HIS A 3 14.96 -9.06 -9.87
C HIS A 3 13.65 -8.79 -10.62
N GLU A 4 12.71 -9.73 -10.58
CA GLU A 4 11.37 -9.58 -11.19
C GLU A 4 10.57 -8.47 -10.50
N ALA A 5 10.53 -8.46 -9.17
CA ALA A 5 9.87 -7.42 -8.39
C ALA A 5 10.45 -6.02 -8.68
N MET A 6 11.77 -5.93 -8.86
CA MET A 6 12.43 -4.67 -9.22
C MET A 6 12.06 -4.23 -10.65
N LEU A 7 11.97 -5.15 -11.61
CA LEU A 7 11.52 -4.85 -12.98
C LEU A 7 10.07 -4.37 -12.99
N ASP A 8 9.17 -5.06 -12.29
CA ASP A 8 7.77 -4.67 -12.17
C ASP A 8 7.61 -3.30 -11.49
N LEU A 9 8.44 -3.01 -10.48
CA LEU A 9 8.47 -1.71 -9.82
C LEU A 9 8.95 -0.60 -10.76
N ASN A 10 9.98 -0.87 -11.57
CA ASN A 10 10.45 0.07 -12.59
C ASN A 10 9.38 0.33 -13.66
N LEU A 11 8.65 -0.71 -14.06
CA LEU A 11 7.53 -0.60 -14.99
C LEU A 11 6.39 0.23 -14.38
N LEU A 12 6.01 -0.02 -13.13
CA LEU A 12 5.03 0.79 -12.40
C LEU A 12 5.40 2.28 -12.43
N ASN A 13 6.66 2.59 -12.12
CA ASN A 13 7.17 3.96 -12.11
C ASN A 13 7.17 4.59 -13.52
N GLY A 14 7.54 3.81 -14.54
CA GLY A 14 7.54 4.26 -15.95
C GLY A 14 6.13 4.45 -16.54
N TYR A 15 5.18 3.58 -16.17
CA TYR A 15 3.79 3.62 -16.64
C TYR A 15 2.88 4.57 -15.86
N SER A 16 3.36 5.21 -14.80
CA SER A 16 2.60 6.25 -14.09
C SER A 16 2.06 7.38 -15.01
N ARG A 17 2.57 7.49 -16.26
CA ARG A 17 2.06 8.37 -17.32
C ARG A 17 0.86 7.84 -18.12
N TYR A 18 0.58 6.53 -18.10
CA TYR A 18 -0.49 5.86 -18.87
C TYR A 18 -1.41 5.07 -17.93
N ARG A 19 -2.61 5.60 -17.64
CA ARG A 19 -3.47 5.17 -16.52
C ARG A 19 -3.93 3.70 -16.53
N ASN A 20 -4.01 3.04 -17.69
CA ASN A 20 -4.63 1.71 -17.78
C ASN A 20 -3.70 0.53 -17.43
N SER A 21 -2.39 0.62 -17.65
CA SER A 21 -1.46 -0.50 -17.35
C SER A 21 -1.00 -0.55 -15.89
N TYR A 22 -1.20 0.54 -15.14
CA TYR A 22 -0.71 0.72 -13.78
C TYR A 22 -1.35 -0.23 -12.75
N ILE A 23 -2.63 -0.57 -12.89
CA ILE A 23 -3.37 -1.39 -11.92
C ILE A 23 -2.81 -2.82 -11.86
N SER A 24 -2.52 -3.44 -13.01
CA SER A 24 -2.00 -4.81 -13.06
C SER A 24 -0.67 -4.94 -12.31
N TYR A 25 0.23 -3.96 -12.44
CA TYR A 25 1.50 -3.94 -11.72
C TYR A 25 1.34 -3.76 -10.22
N ILE A 26 0.35 -2.99 -9.75
CA ILE A 26 0.04 -2.90 -8.31
C ILE A 26 -0.30 -4.28 -7.76
N TYR A 27 -1.14 -5.05 -8.45
CA TYR A 27 -1.53 -6.39 -7.99
C TYR A 27 -0.35 -7.36 -7.99
N LEU A 28 0.47 -7.36 -9.04
CA LEU A 28 1.68 -8.20 -9.09
C LEU A 28 2.65 -7.84 -7.95
N LEU A 29 2.91 -6.54 -7.77
CA LEU A 29 3.83 -6.06 -6.74
C LEU A 29 3.36 -6.35 -5.32
N ARG A 30 2.04 -6.40 -5.09
CA ARG A 30 1.47 -6.74 -3.78
C ARG A 30 1.93 -8.11 -3.27
N GLU A 31 2.13 -9.06 -4.17
CA GLU A 31 2.49 -10.44 -3.83
C GLU A 31 3.96 -10.60 -3.40
N TYR A 32 4.83 -9.63 -3.69
CA TYR A 32 6.24 -9.67 -3.32
C TYR A 32 6.50 -9.17 -1.90
N THR A 33 5.90 -9.79 -0.88
CA THR A 33 5.99 -9.36 0.53
C THR A 33 7.44 -9.25 1.04
N ASP A 34 8.28 -10.23 0.76
CA ASP A 34 9.70 -10.25 1.18
C ASP A 34 10.52 -9.12 0.55
N PHE A 35 10.21 -8.77 -0.71
CA PHE A 35 10.83 -7.64 -1.40
C PHE A 35 10.51 -6.32 -0.68
N TRP A 36 9.26 -6.15 -0.26
CA TRP A 36 8.85 -4.95 0.47
C TRP A 36 9.40 -4.90 1.88
N LEU A 37 9.54 -6.04 2.57
CA LEU A 37 10.23 -6.12 3.84
C LEU A 37 11.69 -5.64 3.69
N TYR A 38 12.40 -6.14 2.68
CA TYR A 38 13.78 -5.73 2.39
C TYR A 38 13.90 -4.23 2.09
N LEU A 39 13.04 -3.67 1.23
CA LEU A 39 13.09 -2.25 0.88
C LEU A 39 12.70 -1.33 2.04
N ASN A 40 11.80 -1.78 2.92
CA ASN A 40 11.28 -0.98 4.02
C ASN A 40 12.25 -0.90 5.22
N VAL A 41 13.32 -1.71 5.26
CA VAL A 41 14.33 -1.71 6.36
C VAL A 41 14.93 -0.32 6.60
N ASN A 42 15.04 0.51 5.57
CA ASN A 42 15.66 1.84 5.66
C ASN A 42 14.65 3.00 5.71
N ASN A 43 13.34 2.71 5.78
CA ASN A 43 12.30 3.74 5.76
C ASN A 43 11.71 3.98 7.16
N ASN A 44 12.20 5.03 7.82
CA ASN A 44 11.83 5.42 9.19
C ASN A 44 10.52 6.21 9.30
N ASN A 45 9.81 6.48 8.20
CA ASN A 45 8.54 7.20 8.28
C ASN A 45 7.49 6.31 8.94
N ASP A 46 7.02 6.70 10.12
CA ASP A 46 5.90 6.05 10.76
C ASP A 46 4.59 6.57 10.17
N LEU A 47 3.87 5.69 9.49
CA LEU A 47 2.55 5.97 8.90
C LEU A 47 1.45 5.14 9.58
N SER A 48 1.73 4.58 10.76
CA SER A 48 0.78 3.77 11.52
C SER A 48 -0.47 4.57 11.91
N GLU A 49 -0.35 5.88 12.13
CA GLU A 49 -1.50 6.77 12.40
C GLU A 49 -2.50 6.84 11.23
N LEU A 50 -2.04 6.56 10.01
CA LEU A 50 -2.83 6.44 8.78
C LEU A 50 -3.25 4.99 8.49
N GLY A 51 -2.95 4.04 9.37
CA GLY A 51 -3.26 2.62 9.19
C GLY A 51 -2.32 1.90 8.21
N ILE A 52 -1.23 2.55 7.80
CA ILE A 52 -0.25 1.98 6.88
C ILE A 52 0.85 1.28 7.70
N VAL A 53 0.82 -0.05 7.69
CA VAL A 53 1.71 -0.87 8.54
C VAL A 53 2.71 -1.73 7.76
N ASN A 54 2.51 -1.90 6.45
CA ASN A 54 3.36 -2.74 5.61
C ASN A 54 4.14 -1.90 4.57
N GLY A 55 5.31 -2.42 4.15
CA GLY A 55 6.23 -1.72 3.25
C GLY A 55 5.64 -1.42 1.87
N PHE A 56 4.81 -2.30 1.32
CA PHE A 56 4.14 -2.10 0.04
C PHE A 56 3.19 -0.90 0.08
N SER A 57 2.28 -0.89 1.05
CA SER A 57 1.32 0.20 1.24
C SER A 57 2.02 1.52 1.56
N LYS A 58 3.14 1.48 2.31
CA LYS A 58 3.99 2.66 2.54
C LYS A 58 4.56 3.20 1.23
N HIS A 59 5.18 2.34 0.42
CA HIS A 59 5.74 2.76 -0.87
C HIS A 59 4.68 3.37 -1.77
N MET A 60 3.51 2.73 -1.88
CA MET A 60 2.39 3.20 -2.70
C MET A 60 1.84 4.55 -2.23
N TYR A 61 1.82 4.80 -0.93
CA TYR A 61 1.40 6.08 -0.40
C TYR A 61 2.43 7.19 -0.69
N GLU A 62 3.72 6.93 -0.47
CA GLU A 62 4.76 7.95 -0.57
C GLU A 62 5.15 8.30 -2.01
N ARG A 63 5.12 7.32 -2.93
CA ARG A 63 5.62 7.50 -4.30
C ARG A 63 4.50 7.80 -5.29
N PRO A 64 3.57 6.87 -5.59
CA PRO A 64 2.47 7.13 -6.51
C PRO A 64 1.25 7.80 -5.87
N GLN A 65 1.30 8.17 -4.58
CA GLN A 65 0.18 8.81 -3.87
C GLN A 65 -1.11 7.97 -3.88
N VAL A 66 -0.97 6.65 -3.80
CA VAL A 66 -2.07 5.69 -3.73
C VAL A 66 -2.29 5.26 -2.28
N TYR A 67 -3.51 5.47 -1.79
CA TYR A 67 -3.96 5.00 -0.49
C TYR A 67 -4.95 3.83 -0.65
N PHE A 68 -4.65 2.69 -0.04
CA PHE A 68 -5.53 1.52 -0.11
C PHE A 68 -6.62 1.55 0.97
N ILE A 69 -7.85 1.25 0.57
CA ILE A 69 -9.00 1.11 1.51
C ILE A 69 -8.72 0.03 2.56
N SER A 70 -7.95 -1.01 2.22
CA SER A 70 -7.56 -2.05 3.18
C SER A 70 -6.71 -1.51 4.34
N ASN A 71 -6.08 -0.34 4.23
CA ASN A 71 -5.35 0.26 5.36
C ASN A 71 -6.31 0.80 6.44
N LEU A 72 -7.57 1.09 6.09
CA LEU A 72 -8.57 1.56 7.04
C LEU A 72 -8.88 0.51 8.11
N VAL A 73 -8.72 -0.79 7.82
CA VAL A 73 -8.95 -1.85 8.82
C VAL A 73 -7.99 -1.74 10.01
N ASN A 74 -6.79 -1.19 9.78
CA ASN A 74 -5.80 -0.98 10.83
C ASN A 74 -6.11 0.27 11.67
N LEU A 75 -7.04 1.11 11.22
CA LEU A 75 -7.56 2.25 11.98
C LEU A 75 -8.74 1.86 12.87
N ASN A 76 -9.08 0.57 13.00
CA ASN A 76 -10.33 0.13 13.63
C ASN A 76 -10.61 0.73 15.01
N ASN A 77 -9.61 0.95 15.86
CA ASN A 77 -9.84 1.63 17.16
C ASN A 77 -10.26 3.12 17.00
N LYS A 78 -9.93 3.78 15.88
CA LYS A 78 -10.39 5.13 15.49
C LYS A 78 -11.69 5.11 14.67
N LEU A 79 -12.06 3.99 14.03
CA LEU A 79 -13.24 3.88 13.16
C LEU A 79 -14.43 3.17 13.83
N GLN A 80 -14.22 2.51 14.97
CA GLN A 80 -15.27 1.87 15.77
C GLN A 80 -16.43 2.82 16.10
N GLN A 81 -16.11 4.11 16.32
CA GLN A 81 -17.10 5.18 16.54
C GLN A 81 -18.11 5.36 15.38
N PHE A 82 -17.78 4.92 14.17
CA PHE A 82 -18.69 4.96 13.01
C PHE A 82 -19.48 3.66 12.80
N GLN A 83 -19.08 2.56 13.44
CA GLN A 83 -19.76 1.26 13.32
C GLN A 83 -20.92 1.10 14.32
N GLU A 84 -20.86 1.77 15.48
CA GLU A 84 -21.92 1.68 16.50
C GLU A 84 -23.23 2.38 16.11
N ASN A 85 -23.18 3.34 15.17
CA ASN A 85 -24.37 4.10 14.77
C ASN A 85 -25.26 3.38 13.74
N ASP A 86 -24.75 2.37 13.02
CA ASP A 86 -25.53 1.64 11.99
C ASP A 86 -26.25 0.40 12.53
N ILE A 87 -25.97 -0.01 13.78
CA ILE A 87 -26.59 -1.21 14.41
C ILE A 87 -27.88 -0.85 15.16
N ASN A 88 -28.17 0.43 15.38
CA ASN A 88 -29.40 0.90 16.05
C ASN A 88 -30.52 1.24 15.06
N ARG A 89 -31.02 0.25 14.31
CA ARG A 89 -32.28 0.37 13.55
C ARG A 89 -33.24 -0.77 13.83
#